data_AF-A0A520BG90-F1
#
_entry.id   AF-A0A520BG90-F1
#
_cell.length_a   1.000
_cell.length_b   1.000
_cell.length_c   1.000
_cell.angle_alpha   90.00
_cell.angle_beta   90.00
_cell.angle_gamma   90.00
#
_symmetry.space_group_name_H-M   'P 1'
#
loop_
_entity.id
_entity.type
_entity.pdbx_description
1 polymer ?
#
loop_
_entity_poly.entity_id
_entity_poly.type
_entity_poly.pdbx_seq_one_letter_code
_entity_poly.pdbx_strand_id
1 'polypeptide(L)' 'MTSPRPFNFAPGPATLPEPVLRQVAAEMLDWQGSGMSVMEMSHRGKEFGSILAGAEADLRELLS' A
#
# COMPACT_ATOMS: atom_id res chain seq x y z
N MET A 1 -7.82 -23.52 11.97
CA MET A 1 -9.03 -22.90 11.38
C MET A 1 -8.74 -21.41 11.27
N THR A 2 -8.61 -20.89 10.05
CA THR A 2 -8.56 -19.43 9.84
C THR A 2 -9.95 -18.88 10.19
N SER A 3 -10.05 -18.18 11.31
CA SER A 3 -11.27 -17.44 11.63
C SER A 3 -11.50 -16.41 10.51
N PRO A 4 -12.74 -16.24 10.01
CA PRO A 4 -13.03 -15.19 9.04
C PRO A 4 -12.61 -13.84 9.61
N ARG A 5 -12.13 -12.92 8.73
CA ARG A 5 -11.76 -11.56 9.14
C ARG A 5 -12.91 -10.93 9.93
N PRO A 6 -12.68 -10.42 11.15
CA PRO A 6 -13.74 -9.83 11.95
C PRO A 6 -14.22 -8.51 11.33
N PHE A 7 -15.46 -8.13 11.62
CA PHE A 7 -15.93 -6.78 11.38
C PHE A 7 -15.26 -5.83 12.38
N ASN A 8 -14.29 -5.05 11.90
CA ASN A 8 -13.55 -4.10 12.72
C ASN A 8 -14.21 -2.71 12.68
N PHE A 9 -14.87 -2.33 13.77
CA PHE A 9 -15.53 -1.02 13.97
C PHE A 9 -14.66 -0.03 14.77
N ALA A 10 -13.34 -0.23 14.84
CA ALA A 10 -12.45 0.68 15.56
C ALA A 10 -12.52 2.12 14.97
N PRO A 11 -12.44 3.16 15.82
CA PRO A 11 -12.54 4.55 15.38
C PRO A 11 -11.25 5.13 14.80
N GLY A 12 -10.13 4.40 14.85
CA GLY A 12 -8.81 4.86 14.37
C GLY A 12 -7.65 4.30 15.21
N PRO A 13 -6.61 3.68 14.62
CA PRO A 13 -6.58 3.12 13.26
C PRO A 13 -7.78 2.20 12.98
N ALA A 14 -8.19 2.08 11.71
CA ALA A 14 -9.44 1.45 11.30
C ALA A 14 -9.23 0.33 10.26
N THR A 15 -10.32 -0.30 9.81
CA THR A 15 -10.26 -1.36 8.80
C THR A 15 -9.71 -0.84 7.47
N LEU A 16 -8.86 -1.64 6.82
CA LEU A 16 -8.39 -1.39 5.45
C LEU A 16 -9.05 -2.37 4.46
N PRO A 17 -9.24 -1.97 3.19
CA PRO A 17 -9.71 -2.87 2.14
C PRO A 17 -8.83 -4.11 2.01
N GLU A 18 -9.44 -5.30 2.00
CA GLU A 18 -8.71 -6.56 1.88
C GLU A 18 -7.86 -6.65 0.59
N PRO A 19 -8.31 -6.17 -0.59
CA PRO A 19 -7.49 -6.20 -1.80
C PRO A 19 -6.15 -5.45 -1.65
N VAL A 20 -6.15 -4.29 -0.97
CA VAL A 20 -4.94 -3.50 -0.72
C VAL A 20 -3.95 -4.28 0.15
N LEU A 21 -4.45 -4.91 1.23
CA LEU A 21 -3.61 -5.71 2.12
C LEU A 21 -3.02 -6.95 1.42
N ARG A 22 -3.79 -7.58 0.52
CA ARG A 22 -3.30 -8.71 -0.28
C ARG A 22 -2.22 -8.28 -1.27
N GLN A 23 -2.37 -7.12 -1.91
CA GLN A 23 -1.35 -6.58 -2.79
C GLN A 23 -0.05 -6.28 -2.02
N VAL A 24 -0.14 -5.56 -0.90
CA VAL A 24 1.01 -5.26 -0.05
C VAL A 24 1.70 -6.54 0.44
N ALA A 25 0.93 -7.58 0.80
CA ALA A 25 1.50 -8.86 1.20
C ALA A 25 2.23 -9.56 0.04
N ALA A 26 1.68 -9.52 -1.17
CA ALA A 26 2.30 -10.13 -2.36
C ALA A 26 3.59 -9.42 -2.79
N GLU A 27 3.66 -8.10 -2.59
CA GLU A 27 4.78 -7.24 -2.99
C GLU A 27 5.76 -6.94 -1.84
N MET A 28 5.59 -7.57 -0.67
CA MET A 28 6.31 -7.20 0.55
C MET A 28 7.84 -7.29 0.43
N LEU A 29 8.35 -8.29 -0.30
CA LEU A 29 9.78 -8.56 -0.46
C LEU A 29 10.36 -8.04 -1.77
N ASP A 30 9.52 -7.87 -2.79
CA ASP A 30 9.93 -7.34 -4.09
C ASP A 30 8.77 -6.55 -4.69
N TRP A 31 8.89 -5.23 -4.63
CA TRP A 31 7.92 -4.35 -5.24
C TRP A 31 8.17 -4.29 -6.75
N GLN A 32 7.22 -4.83 -7.52
CA GLN A 32 7.19 -4.77 -8.99
C GLN A 32 8.48 -5.23 -9.69
N GLY A 33 9.22 -6.18 -9.11
CA GLY A 33 10.47 -6.68 -9.70
C GLY A 33 11.66 -5.72 -9.54
N SER A 34 11.57 -4.76 -8.61
CA SER A 34 12.68 -3.85 -8.26
C SER A 34 13.82 -4.56 -7.52
N GLY A 35 13.58 -5.77 -7.03
CA GLY A 35 14.53 -6.56 -6.25
C GLY A 35 14.63 -6.13 -4.78
N MET A 36 13.70 -5.30 -4.29
CA MET A 36 13.64 -4.86 -2.89
C MET A 36 12.22 -4.49 -2.46
N SER A 37 12.01 -4.44 -1.14
CA SER A 37 10.77 -3.92 -0.55
C SER A 37 10.65 -2.41 -0.72
N VAL A 38 9.43 -1.88 -0.78
CA VAL A 38 9.17 -0.43 -0.65
C VAL A 38 9.82 0.14 0.61
N MET A 39 9.87 -0.64 1.70
CA MET A 39 10.47 -0.23 2.98
C MET A 39 11.99 -0.04 2.92
N GLU A 40 12.65 -0.58 1.88
CA GLU A 40 14.10 -0.51 1.69
C GLU A 40 14.50 0.51 0.60
N MET A 41 13.51 1.04 -0.14
CA MET A 41 13.75 2.02 -1.20
C MET A 41 14.26 3.35 -0.66
N SER A 42 15.20 3.96 -1.37
CA SER A 42 15.54 5.36 -1.15
C SER A 42 14.34 6.25 -1.47
N HIS A 43 13.98 7.14 -0.55
CA HIS A 43 12.93 8.15 -0.80
C HIS A 43 13.25 9.12 -1.94
N ARG A 44 14.52 9.19 -2.39
CA ARG A 44 14.96 9.95 -3.57
C ARG A 44 15.12 9.08 -4.81
N GLY A 45 14.86 7.78 -4.69
CA GLY A 45 14.93 6.81 -5.79
C GLY A 45 13.76 6.98 -6.76
N LYS A 46 13.94 6.49 -7.99
CA LYS A 46 12.92 6.58 -9.05
C LYS A 46 11.66 5.80 -8.68
N GLU A 47 11.81 4.64 -8.04
CA GLU A 47 10.71 3.76 -7.64
C GLU A 47 9.82 4.46 -6.61
N PHE A 48 10.38 4.90 -5.49
CA PHE A 48 9.62 5.63 -4.46
C PHE A 48 9.05 6.95 -5.00
N GLY A 49 9.81 7.67 -5.84
CA GLY A 49 9.34 8.88 -6.50
C GLY A 49 8.08 8.63 -7.34
N SER A 50 8.02 7.51 -8.05
CA SER A 50 6.83 7.13 -8.84
C SER A 50 5.61 6.82 -7.95
N ILE A 51 5.82 6.15 -6.82
CA ILE A 51 4.76 5.85 -5.84
C ILE A 51 4.17 7.15 -5.29
N LEU A 52 5.02 8.09 -4.87
CA LEU A 52 4.58 9.37 -4.32
C LEU A 52 3.82 10.22 -5.35
N ALA A 53 4.35 10.31 -6.57
CA ALA A 53 3.71 11.06 -7.64
C ALA A 53 2.34 10.47 -8.03
N GLY A 54 2.24 9.13 -8.09
CA GLY A 54 0.98 8.44 -8.32
C GLY A 54 -0.04 8.72 -7.22
N ALA A 55 0.35 8.54 -5.95
CA ALA A 55 -0.53 8.78 -4.81
C ALA A 55 -1.04 10.24 -4.75
N GLU A 56 -0.20 11.22 -5.08
CA GLU A 56 -0.62 12.62 -5.16
C GLU A 56 -1.62 12.86 -6.30
N ALA A 57 -1.37 12.30 -7.49
CA ALA A 57 -2.27 12.43 -8.64
C ALA A 57 -3.64 11.81 -8.36
N ASP A 58 -3.66 10.57 -7.85
CA ASP A 58 -4.89 9.84 -7.52
C ASP A 58 -5.71 10.60 -6.47
N LEU A 59 -5.06 11.15 -5.44
CA LEU A 59 -5.73 11.94 -4.41
C LEU A 59 -6.35 13.21 -5.01
N ARG A 60 -5.65 13.90 -5.92
CA ARG A 60 -6.17 15.10 -6.59
C ARG A 60 -7.37 14.78 -7.47
N GLU A 61 -7.33 13.67 -8.20
CA GLU A 61 -8.44 13.20 -9.03
C GLU A 61 -9.67 12.85 -8.19
N LEU A 62 -9.49 12.16 -7.06
CA LEU A 62 -10.60 11.76 -6.19
C LEU A 62 -11.29 12.93 -5.47
N LEU A 63 -10.58 14.05 -5.28
CA LEU A 63 -11.07 15.22 -4.53
C LEU A 63 -11.48 16.41 -5.41
N SER A 64 -11.30 16.34 -6.73
CA SER A 64 -11.78 17.35 -7.69
C SER A 64 -13.25 17.15 -8.06
#